data_AF-A0A846X5Z0-F1
#
_entry.id   AF-A0A846X5Z0-F1
#
_cell.length_a   1.000
_cell.length_b   1.000
_cell.length_c   1.000
_cell.angle_alpha   90.00
_cell.angle_beta   90.00
_cell.angle_gamma   90.00
#
_symmetry.space_group_name_H-M   'P 1'
#
loop_
_entity.id
_entity.type
_entity.pdbx_description
1 polymer ?
#
loop_
_entity_poly.entity_id
_entity_poly.type
_entity_poly.pdbx_seq_one_letter_code
_entity_poly.pdbx_strand_id
1 'polypeptide(L)' 'MTEWLTVDEYAAVKRRSKWTVYRYLKAGLIPGAEQLVPGGRYRIPASAA' A
#
# COMPACT_ATOMS: atom_id res chain seq x y z
N MET A 1 -15.43 -10.05 -0.61
CA MET A 1 -14.26 -10.11 -1.51
C MET A 1 -13.26 -9.08 -1.01
N THR A 2 -12.05 -9.49 -0.64
CA THR A 2 -11.01 -8.55 -0.21
C THR A 2 -10.34 -7.98 -1.46
N GLU A 3 -10.70 -6.76 -1.83
CA GLU A 3 -10.07 -6.05 -2.96
C GLU A 3 -8.67 -5.59 -2.53
N TRP A 4 -7.68 -5.77 -3.41
CA TRP A 4 -6.28 -5.43 -3.16
C TRP A 4 -5.86 -4.32 -4.12
N LEU A 5 -5.27 -3.28 -3.56
CA LEU A 5 -4.73 -2.13 -4.26
C LEU A 5 -3.21 -2.27 -4.37
N THR A 6 -2.69 -1.83 -5.50
CA THR A 6 -1.27 -1.51 -5.65
C THR A 6 -0.93 -0.23 -4.88
N VAL A 7 0.37 0.03 -4.73
CA VAL A 7 0.86 1.29 -4.15
C VAL A 7 0.37 2.51 -4.94
N ASP A 8 0.25 2.39 -6.27
CA ASP A 8 -0.26 3.45 -7.15
C ASP A 8 -1.71 3.79 -6.86
N GLU A 9 -2.55 2.76 -6.81
CA GLU A 9 -3.98 2.91 -6.61
C GLU A 9 -4.26 3.44 -5.20
N TYR A 10 -3.58 2.88 -4.20
CA TYR A 10 -3.69 3.37 -2.82
C TYR A 10 -3.23 4.83 -2.69
N ALA A 11 -2.14 5.20 -3.39
CA ALA A 11 -1.65 6.57 -3.43
C ALA A 11 -2.67 7.52 -4.07
N ALA A 12 -3.32 7.11 -5.16
CA ALA A 12 -4.38 7.86 -5.81
C ALA A 12 -5.59 8.06 -4.89
N VAL A 13 -6.06 7.01 -4.22
CA VAL A 13 -7.20 7.05 -3.29
C VAL A 13 -6.91 7.99 -2.11
N LYS A 14 -5.74 7.86 -1.48
CA LYS A 14 -5.34 8.71 -0.35
C LYS A 14 -4.83 10.11 -0.77
N ARG A 15 -4.75 10.40 -2.07
CA ARG A 15 -4.14 11.62 -2.64
C ARG A 15 -2.75 11.91 -2.07
N ARG A 16 -1.91 10.87 -2.01
CA ARG A 16 -0.52 10.95 -1.53
C ARG A 16 0.46 10.57 -2.63
N SER A 17 1.72 10.94 -2.47
CA SER A 17 2.78 10.44 -3.35
C SER A 17 3.07 8.97 -3.04
N LYS A 18 3.45 8.20 -4.08
CA LYS A 18 3.87 6.79 -3.95
C LYS A 18 5.01 6.63 -2.93
N TRP A 19 5.93 7.59 -2.87
CA TRP A 19 7.03 7.62 -1.90
C TRP A 19 6.56 7.70 -0.45
N THR A 20 5.52 8.48 -0.17
CA THR A 20 4.91 8.52 1.17
C THR A 20 4.27 7.18 1.51
N VAL A 21 3.60 6.55 0.56
CA VAL A 21 3.00 5.21 0.77
C VAL A 21 4.09 4.17 1.04
N TYR A 22 5.17 4.14 0.27
CA TYR A 22 6.33 3.26 0.55
C TYR A 22 6.95 3.51 1.92
N ARG A 23 7.05 4.78 2.35
CA ARG A 23 7.53 5.13 3.69
C ARG A 23 6.61 4.57 4.77
N TYR A 24 5.29 4.66 4.60
CA TYR A 24 4.31 4.14 5.55
C TYR A 24 4.30 2.61 5.58
N LEU A 25 4.46 1.95 4.43
CA LEU A 25 4.64 0.51 4.35
C LEU A 25 5.88 0.05 5.12
N LYS A 26 7.02 0.70 4.90
CA LYS A 26 8.27 0.41 5.65
C LYS A 26 8.13 0.67 7.15
N ALA A 27 7.33 1.66 7.53
CA ALA A 27 7.05 1.98 8.93
C ALA A 27 5.94 1.12 9.56
N GLY A 28 5.31 0.21 8.81
CA GLY A 28 4.22 -0.63 9.30
C GLY A 28 2.91 0.12 9.59
N LEU A 29 2.72 1.31 9.02
CA LEU A 29 1.56 2.18 9.27
C LEU A 29 0.33 1.84 8.42
N ILE A 30 0.45 0.92 7.45
CA ILE A 30 -0.66 0.49 6.61
C ILE A 30 -1.09 -0.92 7.05
N PRO A 31 -2.22 -1.06 7.76
CA PRO A 31 -2.64 -2.34 8.31
C PRO A 31 -2.99 -3.32 7.19
N GLY A 32 -2.55 -4.57 7.33
CA GLY A 32 -2.82 -5.65 6.38
C GLY A 32 -2.08 -5.52 5.04
N ALA A 33 -1.18 -4.54 4.89
CA ALA A 33 -0.34 -4.47 3.70
C ALA A 33 0.69 -5.59 3.71
N GLU A 34 0.86 -6.25 2.57
CA GLU A 34 1.79 -7.36 2.43
C GLU A 34 2.77 -7.13 1.29
N GLN A 35 4.02 -7.48 1.53
CA GLN A 35 5.07 -7.45 0.52
C GLN A 35 5.06 -8.77 -0.26
N LEU A 36 4.78 -8.69 -1.56
CA LEU A 36 4.72 -9.86 -2.45
C LEU A 36 6.11 -10.29 -2.93
N VAL A 37 7.01 -9.33 -3.15
CA VAL A 37 8.41 -9.60 -3.50
C VAL A 37 9.34 -8.68 -2.73
N PRO A 38 10.48 -9.21 -2.24
CA PRO A 38 11.53 -8.39 -1.67
C PRO A 38 11.92 -7.27 -2.64
N GLY A 39 11.90 -6.03 -2.17
CA GLY A 39 12.39 -4.89 -2.93
C GLY A 39 11.38 -4.02 -3.69
N GLY A 40 10.07 -4.33 -3.75
CA GLY A 40 9.18 -3.30 -4.32
C GLY A 40 7.70 -3.56 -4.53
N ARG A 41 7.20 -4.80 -4.51
CA ARG A 41 5.78 -5.06 -4.81
C ARG A 41 5.00 -5.29 -3.53
N TYR A 42 4.01 -4.45 -3.28
CA TYR A 42 3.11 -4.54 -2.14
C TYR A 42 1.68 -4.70 -2.63
N ARG A 43 0.90 -5.51 -1.91
CA ARG A 43 -0.56 -5.54 -1.96
C ARG A 43 -1.10 -4.85 -0.72
N ILE A 44 -1.98 -3.88 -0.90
CA ILE A 44 -2.60 -3.12 0.18
C ILE A 44 -4.09 -3.43 0.14
N PRO A 45 -4.71 -3.88 1.23
CA PRO A 45 -6.13 -4.16 1.19
C PRO A 45 -6.90 -2.85 0.99
N ALA A 46 -7.92 -2.85 0.14
CA ALA A 46 -8.76 -1.68 -0.11
C ALA A 46 -9.47 -1.21 1.17
N SER A 47 -9.68 -2.10 2.15
CA SER A 47 -10.20 -1.74 3.48
C SER A 47 -9.26 -0.86 4.30
N ALA A 48 -7.97 -0.78 3.96
CA ALA A 48 -7.02 0.15 4.58
C ALA A 48 -7.05 1.55 3.94
N ALA A 49 -7.76 1.70 2.81
CA ALA A 49 -7.83 2.94 2.03
C ALA A 49 -8.77 4.00 2.61
#